data_AF-Q9RP52-F1
#
_entry.id   AF-Q9RP52-F1
#
_cell.length_a   1.000
_cell.length_b   1.000
_cell.length_c   1.000
_cell.angle_alpha   90.00
_cell.angle_beta   90.00
_cell.angle_gamma   90.00
#
_symmetry.space_group_name_H-M   'P 1'
#
loop_
_entity.id
_entity.type
_entity.pdbx_description
1 polymer ?
#
loop_
_entity_poly.entity_id
_entity_poly.type
_entity_poly.pdbx_seq_one_letter_code
_entity_poly.pdbx_strand_id
1 'polypeptide(L)'
;MRVENNNVSGQNHDPEQIDLIDLLVQLWRGKMTIIISVIVAIALAIGYLAVAKEKWTSTAIVTQPDVGQIAGYNNAINVIYGSAAPKVSEI
;
A
#
# COMPACT_ATOMS: atom_id res chain seq x y z
N MET A 1 -39.00 59.73 -23.07
CA MET A 1 -38.02 58.75 -22.57
C MET A 1 -38.41 58.38 -21.14
N ARG A 2 -38.83 57.14 -20.90
CA ARG A 2 -38.91 56.54 -19.56
C ARG A 2 -38.04 55.30 -19.59
N VAL A 3 -37.10 55.23 -18.66
CA VAL A 3 -36.15 54.13 -18.54
C VAL A 3 -36.57 53.34 -17.31
N GLU A 4 -37.13 52.16 -17.53
CA GLU A 4 -37.39 51.16 -16.50
C GLU A 4 -37.15 49.77 -17.11
N ASN A 5 -36.12 49.06 -16.63
CA ASN A 5 -36.07 47.58 -16.48
C ASN A 5 -34.67 47.18 -15.97
N ASN A 6 -34.53 46.69 -14.73
CA ASN A 6 -34.83 45.33 -14.26
C ASN A 6 -33.94 44.26 -14.89
N ASN A 7 -32.71 44.14 -14.37
CA ASN A 7 -32.07 42.84 -14.17
C ASN A 7 -31.09 42.95 -13.00
N VAL A 8 -31.60 42.76 -11.79
CA VAL A 8 -30.75 42.26 -10.70
C VAL A 8 -30.30 40.89 -11.17
N SER A 9 -29.12 40.86 -11.81
CA SER A 9 -28.46 39.65 -12.26
C SER A 9 -28.45 38.70 -11.08
N GLY A 10 -29.18 37.60 -11.26
CA GLY A 10 -29.25 36.51 -10.32
C GLY A 10 -27.86 36.25 -9.78
N GLN A 11 -27.77 36.33 -8.46
CA GLN A 11 -26.68 35.80 -7.69
C GLN A 11 -26.62 34.32 -8.05
N ASN A 12 -25.84 34.00 -9.08
CA ASN A 12 -25.59 32.65 -9.53
C ASN A 12 -24.95 31.94 -8.34
N HIS A 13 -25.77 31.21 -7.59
CA HIS A 13 -25.34 30.07 -6.82
C HIS A 13 -24.91 29.04 -7.85
N ASP A 14 -23.72 29.21 -8.42
CA ASP A 14 -23.12 28.18 -9.24
C ASP A 14 -22.84 26.98 -8.31
N PRO A 15 -23.55 25.86 -8.46
CA PRO A 15 -23.41 24.69 -7.59
C PRO A 15 -22.08 23.95 -7.82
N GLU A 16 -21.21 24.46 -8.69
CA GLU A 16 -20.00 23.78 -9.18
C GLU A 16 -18.71 24.24 -8.50
N GLN A 17 -18.75 25.30 -7.68
CA GLN A 17 -17.62 25.70 -6.87
C GLN A 17 -17.80 25.18 -5.46
N ILE A 18 -17.11 24.09 -5.12
CA ILE A 18 -16.89 23.70 -3.73
C ILE A 18 -16.30 24.92 -3.01
N ASP A 19 -17.09 25.53 -2.14
CA ASP A 19 -16.70 26.74 -1.45
C ASP A 19 -15.78 26.36 -0.28
N LEU A 20 -14.47 26.48 -0.51
CA LEU A 20 -13.44 26.22 0.50
C LEU A 20 -13.65 27.08 1.75
N ILE A 21 -14.25 28.27 1.60
CA ILE A 21 -14.60 29.15 2.70
C ILE A 21 -15.80 28.62 3.49
N ASP A 22 -16.82 28.08 2.82
CA ASP A 22 -17.94 27.45 3.52
C ASP A 22 -17.50 26.18 4.27
N LEU A 23 -16.58 25.39 3.69
CA LEU A 23 -15.91 24.29 4.40
C LEU A 23 -15.12 24.78 5.63
N LEU A 24 -14.39 25.89 5.52
CA LEU A 24 -13.63 26.46 6.64
C LEU A 24 -14.56 27.01 7.74
N VAL A 25 -15.70 27.60 7.38
CA VAL A 25 -16.71 28.09 8.32
C VAL A 25 -17.48 26.94 8.97
N GLN A 26 -17.82 25.89 8.22
CA GLN A 26 -18.34 24.63 8.75
C GLN A 26 -17.36 23.99 9.74
N LEU A 27 -16.07 24.01 9.44
CA LEU A 27 -15.01 23.53 10.33
C LEU A 27 -14.94 24.41 11.60
N TRP A 28 -15.02 25.72 11.47
CA TRP A 28 -14.92 26.65 12.59
C TRP A 28 -16.13 26.62 13.53
N ARG A 29 -17.34 26.40 13.00
CA ARG A 29 -18.58 26.19 13.79
C ARG A 29 -18.73 24.75 14.30
N GLY A 30 -18.17 23.78 13.58
CA GLY A 30 -18.30 22.34 13.84
C GLY A 30 -17.18 21.73 14.69
N LYS A 31 -16.59 22.47 15.63
CA LYS A 31 -15.46 21.97 16.45
C LYS A 31 -15.72 20.58 17.06
N MET A 32 -16.95 20.36 17.54
CA MET A 32 -17.39 19.06 18.06
C MET A 32 -17.57 18.00 16.98
N THR A 33 -18.10 18.34 15.80
CA THR A 33 -18.28 17.36 14.70
C THR A 33 -16.94 16.91 14.14
N ILE A 34 -15.94 17.79 14.09
CA ILE A 34 -14.55 17.44 13.73
C ILE A 34 -13.97 16.45 14.74
N ILE A 35 -14.08 16.74 16.04
CA ILE A 35 -13.55 15.86 17.08
C ILE A 35 -14.19 14.48 16.96
N ILE A 36 -15.51 14.40 16.79
CA ILE A 36 -16.22 13.13 16.62
C ILE A 36 -15.76 12.41 15.34
N SER A 37 -15.66 13.12 14.22
CA SER A 37 -15.16 12.58 12.95
C SER A 37 -13.74 12.00 13.08
N VAL A 38 -12.85 12.72 13.76
CA VAL A 38 -11.47 12.27 14.01
C VAL A 38 -11.46 11.01 14.88
N ILE A 39 -12.27 10.97 15.95
CA ILE A 39 -12.38 9.78 16.81
C ILE A 39 -12.88 8.57 16.02
N VAL A 40 -13.90 8.74 15.17
CA VAL A 40 -14.43 7.68 14.32
C VAL A 40 -13.37 7.18 13.33
N ALA A 41 -12.63 8.10 12.68
CA ALA A 41 -11.56 7.73 11.77
C ALA A 41 -10.42 6.96 12.46
N ILE A 42 -10.04 7.37 13.68
CA ILE A 42 -9.03 6.65 14.48
C ILE A 42 -9.54 5.26 14.87
N ALA A 43 -10.80 5.14 15.30
CA ALA A 43 -11.39 3.85 15.66
C ALA A 43 -11.41 2.89 14.46
N LEU A 44 -11.77 3.37 13.27
CA LEU A 44 -11.70 2.61 12.02
C LEU A 44 -10.28 2.21 11.66
N ALA A 45 -9.30 3.11 11.83
CA ALA A 45 -7.90 2.81 11.57
C ALA A 45 -7.36 1.71 12.48
N ILE A 46 -7.65 1.78 13.78
CA ILE A 46 -7.26 0.74 14.76
C ILE A 46 -7.94 -0.59 14.41
N GLY A 47 -9.23 -0.58 14.09
CA GLY A 47 -9.96 -1.76 13.65
C GLY A 47 -9.36 -2.37 12.38
N TYR A 48 -8.95 -1.53 11.42
CA TYR A 48 -8.31 -1.99 10.19
C TYR A 48 -6.93 -2.60 10.46
N LEU A 49 -6.10 -1.98 11.30
CA LEU A 49 -4.79 -2.53 11.69
C LEU A 49 -4.92 -3.92 12.32
N ALA A 50 -5.96 -4.17 13.13
CA ALA A 50 -6.20 -5.46 13.76
C ALA A 50 -6.62 -6.57 12.76
N VAL A 51 -7.25 -6.21 11.64
CA VAL A 51 -7.72 -7.16 10.62
C VAL A 51 -6.71 -7.31 9.47
N ALA A 52 -5.90 -6.28 9.23
CA ALA A 52 -4.89 -6.28 8.18
C ALA A 52 -3.84 -7.36 8.47
N LYS A 53 -3.91 -8.45 7.69
CA LYS A 53 -2.92 -9.52 7.75
C LYS A 53 -1.55 -8.94 7.37
N GLU A 54 -0.62 -9.00 8.31
CA GLU A 54 0.76 -8.58 8.09
C GLU A 54 1.37 -9.39 6.94
N LYS A 55 1.90 -8.69 5.94
CA LYS A 55 2.57 -9.33 4.79
C LYS A 55 4.07 -9.26 5.00
N TRP A 56 4.63 -10.32 5.58
CA TRP A 56 6.08 -10.53 5.64
C TRP A 56 6.51 -11.32 4.41
N THR A 57 7.01 -10.63 3.38
CA THR A 57 7.54 -11.29 2.18
C THR A 57 9.03 -11.60 2.39
N SER A 58 9.36 -12.88 2.57
CA SER A 58 10.74 -13.35 2.58
C SER A 58 11.08 -13.92 1.22
N THR A 59 11.93 -13.21 0.47
CA THR A 59 12.43 -13.67 -0.83
C THR A 59 13.84 -14.22 -0.67
N ALA A 60 14.03 -15.51 -0.94
CA ALA A 60 15.34 -16.14 -1.00
C ALA A 60 15.56 -16.70 -2.41
N ILE A 61 16.73 -16.43 -2.99
CA ILE A 61 17.15 -17.02 -4.27
C ILE A 61 18.04 -18.21 -3.92
N VAL A 62 17.55 -19.42 -4.19
CA VAL A 62 18.32 -20.65 -4.06
C VAL A 62 18.99 -20.92 -5.40
N THR A 63 20.32 -20.96 -5.43
CA THR A 63 21.12 -21.36 -6.58
C THR A 63 21.79 -22.71 -6.32
N GLN A 64 22.19 -23.41 -7.38
CA GLN A 64 23.00 -24.61 -7.24
C GLN A 64 24.30 -24.27 -6.48
N PRO A 65 24.72 -25.16 -5.54
CA PRO A 65 25.96 -24.97 -4.81
C PRO A 65 27.15 -25.03 -5.77
N ASP A 66 28.17 -24.22 -5.50
CA ASP A 66 29.40 -24.29 -6.28
C ASP A 66 30.10 -25.64 -6.10
N VAL A 67 30.85 -26.09 -7.11
CA VAL A 67 31.54 -27.38 -7.11
C VAL A 67 32.50 -27.55 -5.92
N GLY A 68 33.03 -26.46 -5.38
CA GLY A 68 33.84 -26.46 -4.17
C GLY A 68 33.04 -26.80 -2.89
N GLN A 69 31.75 -26.46 -2.84
CA GLN A 69 30.89 -26.72 -1.69
C GLN A 69 30.40 -28.18 -1.63
N ILE A 70 30.34 -28.86 -2.77
CA ILE A 70 29.96 -30.28 -2.89
C ILE A 70 31.17 -31.22 -3.02
N ALA A 71 32.41 -30.72 -2.88
CA ALA A 71 33.63 -31.51 -3.05
C ALA A 71 33.73 -32.71 -2.09
N GLY A 72 33.31 -32.53 -0.83
CA GLY A 72 33.27 -33.63 0.16
C GLY A 72 32.26 -34.72 -0.19
N TYR A 73 31.08 -34.33 -0.70
CA TYR A 73 30.05 -35.26 -1.16
C TYR A 73 30.50 -36.02 -2.42
N ASN A 74 31.10 -35.32 -3.38
CA ASN A 74 31.66 -35.91 -4.59
C ASN A 74 32.77 -36.92 -4.26
N ASN A 75 33.66 -36.61 -3.31
CA ASN A 75 34.68 -37.56 -2.85
C ASN A 75 34.05 -38.82 -2.25
N ALA A 76 33.06 -38.66 -1.36
CA ALA A 76 32.37 -39.79 -0.75
C ALA A 76 31.68 -40.70 -1.79
N ILE A 77 31.01 -40.11 -2.80
CA ILE A 77 30.41 -40.89 -3.90
C ILE A 77 31.46 -41.61 -4.73
N ASN A 78 32.58 -40.94 -5.06
CA ASN A 78 33.67 -41.58 -5.81
C ASN A 78 34.30 -42.74 -5.05
N VAL A 79 34.36 -42.68 -3.71
CA VAL A 79 34.85 -43.78 -2.89
C VAL A 79 33.86 -44.96 -2.86
N ILE A 80 32.55 -44.69 -2.86
CA ILE A 80 31.52 -45.75 -2.78
C ILE A 80 31.27 -46.42 -4.14
N TYR A 81 31.25 -45.63 -5.22
CA TYR A 81 30.85 -46.10 -6.55
C TYR A 81 32.00 -46.22 -7.56
N GLY A 82 33.20 -45.73 -7.23
CA GLY A 82 34.37 -45.83 -8.09
C GLY A 82 34.09 -45.29 -9.50
N SER A 83 34.29 -46.11 -10.52
CA SER A 83 34.06 -45.74 -11.93
C SER A 83 32.58 -45.59 -12.34
N ALA A 84 31.63 -45.99 -11.49
CA ALA A 84 30.20 -45.82 -11.71
C ALA A 84 29.61 -44.58 -10.99
N ALA A 85 30.46 -43.75 -10.39
CA ALA A 85 30.05 -42.52 -9.73
C ALA A 85 29.49 -41.48 -10.73
N PRO A 86 28.32 -40.86 -10.44
CA PRO A 86 27.79 -39.76 -11.23
C PRO A 86 28.75 -38.57 -11.25
N LYS A 87 28.96 -37.96 -12.41
CA LYS A 87 29.83 -36.79 -12.54
C LYS A 87 29.11 -35.53 -12.06
N VAL A 88 29.83 -34.63 -11.40
CA VAL A 88 29.30 -33.34 -10.94
C VAL A 88 28.76 -32.44 -12.06
N SER A 89 29.10 -32.71 -13.32
CA SER A 89 28.56 -32.03 -14.50
C SER A 89 27.20 -32.59 -14.98
N GLU A 90 26.77 -33.73 -14.42
CA GLU A 90 25.55 -34.46 -14.78
C GLU A 90 24.47 -34.34 -13.69
N ILE A 91 24.73 -33.54 -12.64
CA ILE A 91 23.86 -33.24 -11.48
C ILE A 91 23.53 -31.75 -11.53
#